data_AF-A0A8I5SY52-F1
#
_entry.id   AF-A0A8I5SY52-F1
#
_cell.length_a   1.000
_cell.length_b   1.000
_cell.length_c   1.000
_cell.angle_alpha   90.00
_cell.angle_beta   90.00
_cell.angle_gamma   90.00
#
_symmetry.space_group_name_H-M   'P 1'
#
loop_
_entity.id
_entity.type
_entity.pdbx_description
1 polymer ?
#
loop_
_entity_poly.entity_id
_entity_poly.type
_entity_poly.pdbx_seq_one_letter_code
_entity_poly.pdbx_strand_id
1 'polypeptide(L)'
;LIATGQYGRLFAVVHFASRQWKVTSEDLILIGNELDLACGERIRLEKVLLVGADNFTLLGKPLLGKDLVRVEATVIEKTESWPRIIMRFRKRRNFKKKRSKEKVPLGPVARCWLSRRMQTQGVGHVGLRTGSPGRSQSGFHCPLATLILEGAPRGSSLTPLLHAPRVTPPHSPSPPPSARELTSLPFSSTLHT
;
A
#
# COMPACT_ATOMS: atom_id res chain seq x y z
N LEU A 1 16.34 19.49 -6.16
CA LEU A 1 14.86 19.55 -6.17
C LEU A 1 14.24 18.45 -5.31
N ILE A 2 14.28 17.18 -5.72
CA ILE A 2 13.68 16.08 -4.92
C ILE A 2 14.52 15.78 -3.66
N ALA A 3 15.84 15.68 -3.78
CA ALA A 3 16.74 15.42 -2.65
C ALA A 3 16.69 16.54 -1.58
N THR A 4 16.45 17.77 -2.01
CA THR A 4 16.34 18.96 -1.15
C THR A 4 14.96 19.10 -0.51
N GLY A 5 14.00 18.21 -0.82
CA GLY A 5 12.63 18.27 -0.30
C GLY A 5 11.83 19.51 -0.77
N GLN A 6 12.32 20.21 -1.79
CA GLN A 6 11.75 21.45 -2.29
C GLN A 6 10.63 21.12 -3.29
N TYR A 7 9.53 20.56 -2.79
CA TYR A 7 8.34 20.25 -3.56
C TYR A 7 7.08 20.46 -2.75
N GLY A 8 6.03 20.97 -3.41
CA GLY A 8 4.72 21.17 -2.81
C GLY A 8 3.92 19.87 -2.69
N ARG A 9 2.58 20.00 -2.73
CA ARG A 9 1.66 18.85 -2.70
C ARG A 9 1.90 17.95 -3.91
N LEU A 10 2.04 16.66 -3.65
CA LEU A 10 2.21 15.64 -4.69
C LEU A 10 0.87 15.00 -5.06
N PHE A 11 0.74 14.59 -6.32
CA PHE A 11 -0.32 13.71 -6.78
C PHE A 11 0.26 12.51 -7.50
N ALA A 12 -0.43 11.38 -7.44
CA ALA A 12 -0.04 10.17 -8.13
C ALA A 12 -1.20 9.58 -8.93
N VAL A 13 -0.88 8.87 -10.00
CA VAL A 13 -1.82 8.00 -10.70
C VAL A 13 -1.47 6.56 -10.37
N VAL A 14 -2.40 5.89 -9.69
CA VAL A 14 -2.24 4.51 -9.24
C VAL A 14 -3.22 3.60 -9.99
N HIS A 15 -2.75 2.42 -10.39
CA HIS A 15 -3.60 1.40 -10.97
C HIS A 15 -4.02 0.39 -9.91
N PHE A 16 -5.28 0.45 -9.51
CA PHE A 16 -5.83 -0.34 -8.42
C PHE A 16 -7.23 -0.86 -8.78
N ALA A 17 -7.51 -2.13 -8.45
CA ALA A 17 -8.78 -2.79 -8.79
C ALA A 17 -9.18 -2.64 -10.28
N SER A 18 -8.22 -2.83 -11.19
CA SER A 18 -8.41 -2.71 -12.66
C SER A 18 -8.86 -1.33 -13.15
N ARG A 19 -8.69 -0.29 -12.33
CA ARG A 19 -8.99 1.11 -12.67
C ARG A 19 -7.82 2.00 -12.28
N GLN A 20 -7.67 3.12 -12.97
CA GLN A 20 -6.68 4.13 -12.63
C GLN A 20 -7.32 5.21 -11.76
N TRP A 21 -6.61 5.59 -10.69
CA TRP A 21 -7.06 6.58 -9.72
C TRP A 21 -6.03 7.70 -9.64
N LYS A 22 -6.49 8.94 -9.78
CA LYS A 22 -5.70 10.11 -9.40
C LYS A 22 -5.86 10.29 -7.90
N VAL A 23 -4.76 10.21 -7.16
CA VAL A 23 -4.74 10.29 -5.69
C VAL A 23 -3.83 11.41 -5.23
N THR A 24 -4.26 12.14 -4.19
CA THR A 24 -3.42 13.06 -3.43
C THR A 24 -3.41 12.69 -1.94
N SER A 25 -2.66 13.41 -1.12
CA SER A 25 -2.33 13.04 0.26
C SER A 25 -3.48 13.04 1.29
N GLU A 26 -4.70 13.39 0.89
CA GLU A 26 -5.86 13.50 1.80
C GLU A 26 -7.15 12.99 1.16
N ASP A 27 -7.06 12.46 -0.07
CA ASP A 27 -8.23 12.07 -0.85
C ASP A 27 -8.76 10.71 -0.39
N LEU A 28 -10.07 10.56 -0.55
CA LEU A 28 -10.78 9.31 -0.34
C LEU A 28 -11.11 8.66 -1.69
N ILE A 29 -10.73 7.40 -1.85
CA ILE A 29 -11.08 6.59 -3.02
C ILE A 29 -12.10 5.52 -2.62
N LEU A 30 -13.19 5.43 -3.37
CA LEU A 30 -14.17 4.35 -3.23
C LEU A 30 -13.77 3.21 -4.16
N ILE A 31 -13.35 2.09 -3.58
CA ILE A 31 -13.01 0.90 -4.35
C ILE A 31 -14.32 0.16 -4.70
N GLY A 32 -14.44 -0.42 -5.89
CA GLY A 32 -15.66 -1.12 -6.32
C GLY A 32 -15.70 -2.61 -5.96
N ASN A 33 -14.66 -3.10 -5.29
CA ASN A 33 -14.40 -4.51 -5.04
C ASN A 33 -14.27 -4.73 -3.54
N GLU A 34 -14.79 -5.84 -3.03
CA GLU A 34 -14.55 -6.26 -1.66
C GLU A 34 -13.07 -6.64 -1.48
N LEU A 35 -12.49 -6.19 -0.37
CA LEU A 35 -11.15 -6.56 0.06
C LEU A 35 -11.25 -7.24 1.43
N ASP A 36 -10.48 -8.31 1.60
CA ASP A 36 -10.37 -9.08 2.85
C ASP A 36 -9.44 -8.40 3.87
N LEU A 37 -9.63 -7.10 4.08
CA LEU A 37 -8.85 -6.28 4.99
C LEU A 37 -9.76 -5.64 6.05
N ALA A 38 -9.31 -5.57 7.30
CA ALA A 38 -10.08 -4.89 8.34
C ALA A 38 -10.03 -3.37 8.18
N CYS A 39 -11.03 -2.68 8.75
CA CYS A 39 -11.01 -1.22 8.84
C CYS A 39 -9.81 -0.79 9.71
N GLY A 40 -9.03 0.18 9.22
CA GLY A 40 -7.80 0.65 9.85
C GLY A 40 -6.51 0.03 9.31
N GLU A 41 -6.59 -1.00 8.47
CA GLU A 41 -5.40 -1.62 7.89
C GLU A 41 -4.73 -0.74 6.82
N ARG A 42 -3.39 -0.79 6.80
CA ARG A 42 -2.54 -0.04 5.87
C ARG A 42 -2.17 -0.92 4.68
N ILE A 43 -2.43 -0.41 3.48
CA ILE A 43 -2.14 -1.05 2.20
C ILE A 43 -1.07 -0.24 1.48
N ARG A 44 -0.06 -0.90 0.92
CA ARG A 44 0.89 -0.27 0.00
C ARG A 44 0.40 -0.46 -1.44
N LEU A 45 0.23 0.63 -2.17
CA LEU A 45 -0.15 0.60 -3.58
C LEU A 45 1.13 0.50 -4.43
N GLU A 46 1.40 -0.68 -4.99
CA GLU A 46 2.64 -0.94 -5.73
C GLU A 46 2.62 -0.39 -7.16
N LYS A 47 1.45 -0.40 -7.81
CA LYS A 47 1.32 -0.06 -9.23
C LYS A 47 1.09 1.44 -9.40
N VAL A 48 2.17 2.21 -9.40
CA VAL A 48 2.16 3.66 -9.65
C VAL A 48 2.64 3.95 -11.07
N LEU A 49 1.85 4.69 -11.83
CA LEU A 49 2.15 5.02 -13.24
C LEU A 49 2.86 6.38 -13.33
N LEU A 50 2.40 7.34 -12.54
CA LEU A 50 2.83 8.73 -12.62
C LEU A 50 2.87 9.33 -11.21
N VAL A 51 3.87 10.15 -10.94
CA VAL A 51 3.86 11.08 -9.79
C VAL A 51 4.16 12.49 -10.28
N GLY A 52 3.32 13.44 -9.92
CA GLY A 52 3.49 14.83 -10.25
C GLY A 52 3.60 15.70 -9.00
N ALA A 53 4.42 16.73 -9.11
CA ALA A 53 4.44 17.90 -8.27
C ALA A 53 4.09 19.13 -9.14
N ASP A 54 4.12 20.31 -8.54
CA ASP A 54 3.95 21.57 -9.26
C ASP A 54 5.02 21.78 -10.35
N ASN A 55 6.29 21.50 -10.01
CA ASN A 55 7.44 21.82 -10.85
C ASN A 55 8.03 20.63 -11.62
N PHE A 56 7.56 19.40 -11.37
CA PHE A 56 8.10 18.21 -12.03
C PHE A 56 7.06 17.10 -12.13
N THR A 57 7.22 16.22 -13.12
CA THR A 57 6.42 15.01 -13.27
C THR A 57 7.32 13.84 -13.59
N LEU A 58 7.12 12.73 -12.89
CA LEU A 58 7.77 11.45 -13.09
C LEU A 58 6.79 10.51 -13.78
N LEU A 59 7.18 10.01 -14.95
CA LEU A 59 6.40 9.09 -15.76
C LEU A 59 7.06 7.71 -15.78
N GLY A 60 6.27 6.67 -15.49
CA GLY A 60 6.70 5.29 -15.60
C GLY A 60 6.67 4.77 -17.04
N LYS A 61 7.40 3.68 -17.29
CA LYS A 61 7.39 2.95 -18.57
C LYS A 61 7.25 1.43 -18.31
N PRO A 62 6.03 0.90 -18.12
CA PRO A 62 4.75 1.56 -17.88
C PRO A 62 4.52 1.96 -16.41
N LEU A 63 5.31 1.43 -15.48
CA LEU A 63 5.23 1.68 -14.04
C LEU A 63 6.50 2.36 -13.55
N LEU A 64 6.40 3.08 -12.43
CA LEU A 64 7.54 3.61 -11.69
C LEU A 64 8.15 2.53 -10.79
N GLY A 65 9.45 2.64 -10.51
CA GLY A 65 10.14 1.72 -9.61
C GLY A 65 9.57 1.78 -8.19
N LYS A 66 9.43 0.61 -7.55
CA LYS A 66 8.87 0.46 -6.19
C LYS A 66 9.67 1.21 -5.12
N ASP A 67 10.95 1.42 -5.39
CA ASP A 67 11.87 2.09 -4.46
C ASP A 67 11.80 3.61 -4.58
N LEU A 68 11.38 4.15 -5.73
CA LEU A 68 11.31 5.59 -5.95
C LEU A 68 10.10 6.22 -5.25
N VAL A 69 8.96 5.50 -5.27
CA VAL A 69 7.67 6.01 -4.79
C VAL A 69 7.01 5.03 -3.85
N ARG A 70 6.58 5.52 -2.69
CA ARG A 70 5.78 4.79 -1.72
C ARG A 70 4.43 5.48 -1.53
N VAL A 71 3.39 4.90 -2.13
CA VAL A 71 2.00 5.28 -1.91
C VAL A 71 1.38 4.29 -0.92
N GLU A 72 0.80 4.82 0.14
CA GLU A 72 0.09 4.04 1.15
C GLU A 72 -1.36 4.50 1.20
N ALA A 73 -2.23 3.61 1.63
CA ALA A 73 -3.62 3.92 1.89
C ALA A 73 -4.11 3.17 3.12
N THR A 74 -5.02 3.75 3.88
CA THR A 74 -5.77 3.02 4.92
C THR A 74 -7.20 2.83 4.55
N VAL A 75 -7.71 1.63 4.83
CA VAL A 75 -9.15 1.35 4.80
C VAL A 75 -9.82 2.10 5.95
N ILE A 76 -10.80 2.94 5.62
CA ILE A 76 -11.60 3.68 6.61
C ILE A 76 -12.87 2.89 6.92
N GLU A 77 -13.70 2.70 5.91
CA GLU A 77 -15.02 2.09 6.04
C GLU A 77 -15.28 1.15 4.86
N LYS A 78 -16.13 0.14 5.10
CA LYS A 78 -16.71 -0.72 4.07
C LYS A 78 -18.20 -0.41 4.03
N THR A 79 -18.67 0.12 2.90
CA THR A 79 -20.04 0.59 2.75
C THR A 79 -20.74 -0.26 1.70
N GLU A 80 -22.05 -0.47 1.83
CA GLU A 80 -22.84 -1.12 0.78
C GLU A 80 -23.40 -0.11 -0.22
N SER A 81 -23.59 -0.54 -1.46
CA SER A 81 -24.26 0.28 -2.47
C SER A 81 -25.75 0.40 -2.19
N TRP A 82 -26.36 1.47 -2.70
CA TRP A 82 -27.80 1.62 -2.71
C TRP A 82 -28.44 0.57 -3.65
N PRO A 83 -29.65 0.07 -3.32
CA PRO A 83 -30.31 -0.96 -4.11
C PRO A 83 -30.63 -0.46 -5.52
N ARG A 84 -30.05 -1.10 -6.55
CA ARG A 84 -30.25 -0.68 -7.94
C ARG A 84 -31.55 -1.23 -8.49
N ILE A 85 -32.49 -0.35 -8.82
CA ILE A 85 -33.76 -0.72 -9.47
C ILE A 85 -33.57 -0.73 -10.99
N ILE A 86 -33.74 -1.90 -11.62
CA ILE A 86 -33.67 -2.08 -13.07
C ILE A 86 -35.08 -2.29 -13.61
N MET A 87 -35.55 -1.34 -14.42
CA MET A 87 -36.85 -1.38 -15.07
C MET A 87 -36.69 -1.70 -16.56
N ARG A 88 -37.33 -2.77 -17.04
CA ARG A 88 -37.39 -3.11 -18.47
C ARG A 88 -38.81 -2.89 -18.98
N PHE A 89 -38.95 -2.07 -20.02
CA PHE A 89 -40.25 -1.73 -20.60
C PHE A 89 -40.20 -1.85 -22.13
N ARG A 90 -41.25 -2.41 -22.74
CA ARG A 90 -41.46 -2.37 -24.20
C ARG A 90 -42.84 -1.79 -24.50
N LYS A 91 -42.87 -0.70 -25.27
CA LYS A 91 -44.08 0.02 -25.69
C LYS A 91 -45.00 -0.92 -26.51
N ARG A 92 -46.32 -0.85 -26.26
CA ARG A 92 -47.37 -1.62 -26.98
C ARG A 92 -47.20 -3.16 -26.96
N ARG A 93 -46.36 -3.69 -26.07
CA ARG A 93 -46.10 -5.14 -25.94
C ARG A 93 -46.54 -5.70 -24.58
N ASN A 94 -47.29 -4.91 -23.78
CA ASN A 94 -47.63 -5.18 -22.38
C ASN A 94 -46.46 -5.78 -21.56
N PHE A 95 -45.25 -5.29 -21.83
CA PHE A 95 -44.04 -5.84 -21.22
C PHE A 95 -43.44 -4.78 -20.32
N LYS A 96 -43.60 -4.99 -19.02
CA LYS A 96 -43.10 -4.12 -17.96
C LYS A 96 -42.56 -5.01 -16.83
N LYS A 97 -41.24 -5.09 -16.67
CA LYS A 97 -40.58 -5.92 -15.65
C LYS A 97 -39.69 -5.04 -14.77
N LYS A 98 -39.98 -4.98 -13.48
CA LYS A 98 -39.14 -4.35 -12.46
C LYS A 98 -38.33 -5.42 -11.75
N ARG A 99 -37.02 -5.20 -11.59
CA ARG A 99 -36.16 -6.02 -10.73
C ARG A 99 -35.36 -5.09 -9.83
N SER A 100 -35.44 -5.25 -8.52
CA SER A 100 -34.46 -4.69 -7.59
C SER A 100 -33.27 -5.63 -7.56
N LYS A 101 -32.07 -5.08 -7.74
CA LYS A 101 -30.85 -5.79 -7.36
C LYS A 101 -30.61 -5.57 -5.88
N GLU A 102 -30.12 -6.63 -5.23
CA GLU A 102 -29.60 -6.55 -3.88
C GLU A 102 -28.45 -5.55 -3.81
N LYS A 103 -28.24 -5.02 -2.61
CA LYS A 103 -27.11 -4.14 -2.34
C LYS A 103 -25.83 -4.93 -2.59
N VAL A 104 -24.97 -4.38 -3.43
CA VAL A 104 -23.64 -4.94 -3.64
C VAL A 104 -22.73 -4.27 -2.63
N PRO A 105 -21.87 -5.00 -1.88
CA PRO A 105 -20.86 -4.36 -1.05
C PRO A 105 -20.03 -3.44 -1.95
N LEU A 106 -20.00 -2.14 -1.63
CA LEU A 106 -18.98 -1.29 -2.22
C LEU A 106 -17.68 -1.69 -1.54
N GLY A 107 -16.60 -1.57 -2.30
CA GLY A 107 -15.28 -1.76 -1.73
C GLY A 107 -14.97 -0.68 -0.69
N PRO A 108 -13.87 -0.88 0.04
CA PRO A 108 -13.47 0.02 1.10
C PRO A 108 -13.27 1.45 0.58
N VAL A 109 -13.68 2.43 1.38
CA VAL A 109 -13.19 3.80 1.24
C VAL A 109 -11.78 3.83 1.80
N ALA A 110 -10.81 4.14 0.95
CA ALA A 110 -9.42 4.25 1.37
C ALA A 110 -8.94 5.69 1.32
N ARG A 111 -8.25 6.13 2.38
CA ARG A 111 -7.53 7.41 2.38
C ARG A 111 -6.11 7.17 1.91
N CYS A 112 -5.70 7.86 0.86
CA CYS A 112 -4.35 7.73 0.30
C CYS A 112 -3.39 8.79 0.86
N TRP A 113 -2.13 8.41 1.04
CA TRP A 113 -1.03 9.35 1.21
C TRP A 113 0.25 8.89 0.53
N LEU A 114 1.01 9.87 0.05
CA LEU A 114 2.39 9.66 -0.35
C LEU A 114 3.26 9.90 0.87
N SER A 115 4.26 9.04 1.08
CA SER A 115 5.26 9.30 2.12
C SER A 115 5.94 10.64 1.84
N ARG A 116 6.07 11.50 2.87
CA ARG A 116 6.66 12.86 2.73
C ARG A 116 8.06 12.85 2.14
N ARG A 117 8.80 11.74 2.27
CA ARG A 117 10.13 11.58 1.70
C ARG A 117 10.06 10.59 0.54
N MET A 118 10.11 11.10 -0.70
CA MET A 118 10.43 10.26 -1.85
C MET A 118 11.85 9.72 -1.63
N GLN A 119 12.02 8.41 -1.71
CA GLN A 119 13.33 7.79 -1.57
C GLN A 119 14.13 8.15 -2.81
N THR A 120 15.07 9.06 -2.65
CA THR A 120 16.12 9.28 -3.64
C THR A 120 17.05 8.09 -3.52
N GLN A 121 16.79 7.02 -4.27
CA GLN A 121 17.88 6.10 -4.51
C GLN A 121 18.99 6.91 -5.18
N GLY A 122 20.18 6.86 -4.56
CA GLY A 122 21.34 7.62 -4.98
C GLY A 122 21.46 7.52 -6.49
N VAL A 123 21.27 8.66 -7.16
CA VAL A 123 21.77 8.83 -8.51
C VAL A 123 23.27 8.76 -8.33
N GLY A 124 23.82 7.55 -8.48
CA GLY A 124 25.25 7.34 -8.54
C GLY A 124 25.77 8.33 -9.56
N HIS A 125 26.73 9.14 -9.12
CA HIS A 125 27.46 10.05 -9.96
C HIS A 125 28.10 9.20 -11.08
N VAL A 126 27.43 9.06 -12.22
CA VAL A 126 28.13 8.67 -13.45
C VAL A 126 28.91 9.92 -13.80
N GLY A 127 30.12 10.01 -13.25
CA GLY A 127 31.10 10.98 -13.67
C GLY A 127 31.25 10.82 -15.17
N LEU A 128 30.67 11.75 -15.93
CA LEU A 128 31.02 12.00 -17.31
C LEU A 128 32.50 12.37 -17.30
N ARG A 129 33.35 11.35 -17.46
CA ARG A 129 34.73 11.54 -17.86
C ARG A 129 34.66 12.29 -19.19
N THR A 130 35.07 13.55 -19.19
CA THR A 130 35.38 14.29 -20.41
C THR A 130 36.52 13.56 -21.11
N GLY A 131 36.16 12.65 -22.01
CA GLY A 131 37.08 11.99 -22.92
C GLY A 131 37.24 12.83 -24.17
N SER A 132 38.38 13.50 -24.30
CA SER A 132 38.87 14.09 -25.54
C SER A 132 39.03 13.01 -26.63
N PRO A 133 38.78 13.30 -27.93
CA PRO A 133 38.94 12.32 -28.99
C PRO A 133 40.43 12.22 -29.38
N GLY A 134 41.02 11.05 -29.22
CA GLY A 134 42.43 10.78 -29.54
C GLY A 134 42.66 9.38 -30.07
N ARG A 135 42.53 9.23 -31.39
CA ARG A 135 43.39 8.47 -32.32
C ARG A 135 43.84 7.03 -31.95
N SER A 136 43.15 6.06 -32.57
CA SER A 136 43.62 4.86 -33.30
C SER A 136 45.03 4.26 -33.06
N GLN A 137 45.00 2.96 -32.69
CA GLN A 137 45.93 1.84 -33.00
C GLN A 137 47.33 1.89 -32.35
N SER A 138 47.97 0.80 -31.87
CA SER A 138 47.84 -0.66 -32.03
C SER A 138 48.75 -1.35 -30.99
N GLY A 139 48.45 -2.60 -30.62
CA GLY A 139 49.52 -3.58 -30.42
C GLY A 139 49.86 -4.03 -28.99
N PHE A 140 49.63 -5.33 -28.79
CA PHE A 140 50.58 -6.30 -28.24
C PHE A 140 50.77 -6.51 -26.72
N HIS A 141 50.76 -7.82 -26.42
CA HIS A 141 51.43 -8.54 -25.34
C HIS A 141 50.85 -8.49 -23.93
N CYS A 142 50.14 -9.57 -23.60
CA CYS A 142 50.04 -10.12 -22.26
C CYS A 142 51.36 -10.82 -21.88
N PRO A 143 51.91 -10.55 -20.68
CA PRO A 143 52.66 -11.58 -19.99
C PRO A 143 52.13 -11.85 -18.57
N LEU A 144 52.35 -13.09 -18.17
CA LEU A 144 52.14 -13.68 -16.85
C LEU A 144 52.75 -12.85 -15.71
N ALA A 145 52.08 -12.84 -14.56
CA ALA A 145 52.69 -12.83 -13.22
C ALA A 145 51.64 -13.40 -12.23
N THR A 146 51.75 -14.67 -11.85
CA THR A 146 52.40 -15.12 -10.60
C THR A 146 51.67 -14.61 -9.36
N LEU A 147 50.70 -15.38 -8.86
CA LEU A 147 50.22 -15.30 -7.48
C LEU A 147 50.77 -16.51 -6.71
N ILE A 148 51.64 -16.20 -5.75
CA ILE A 148 52.28 -17.15 -4.84
C ILE A 148 51.31 -17.53 -3.72
N LEU A 149 51.31 -18.83 -3.41
CA LEU A 149 50.69 -19.51 -2.27
C LEU A 149 51.20 -18.99 -0.91
N GLU A 150 50.31 -18.96 0.08
CA GLU A 150 50.52 -19.22 1.53
C GLU A 150 49.14 -18.92 2.16
N GLY A 151 48.47 -19.74 2.97
CA GLY A 151 48.73 -21.00 3.63
C GLY A 151 47.52 -21.21 4.55
N ALA A 152 46.91 -22.40 4.52
CA ALA A 152 45.85 -22.79 5.45
C ALA A 152 46.43 -23.10 6.85
N PRO A 153 45.60 -23.07 7.89
CA PRO A 153 45.57 -24.27 8.73
C PRO A 153 44.15 -24.80 8.99
N ARG A 154 44.15 -26.12 9.15
CA ARG A 154 43.03 -27.04 9.36
C ARG A 154 42.70 -27.17 10.85
N GLY A 155 41.48 -27.62 11.15
CA GLY A 155 41.13 -28.30 12.40
C GLY A 155 39.77 -27.83 12.95
N SER A 156 38.65 -28.52 12.66
CA SER A 156 38.14 -29.72 13.35
C SER A 156 37.40 -29.42 14.66
N SER A 157 36.07 -29.56 14.66
CA SER A 157 35.34 -30.43 15.60
C SER A 157 33.82 -30.35 15.41
N LEU A 158 33.19 -31.46 15.78
CA LEU A 158 31.81 -31.88 15.57
C LEU A 158 30.81 -31.16 16.51
N THR A 159 29.62 -30.82 15.98
CA THR A 159 28.22 -30.96 16.49
C THR A 159 27.87 -30.84 18.00
N PRO A 160 26.58 -30.77 18.43
CA PRO A 160 25.29 -30.38 17.80
C PRO A 160 24.40 -29.46 18.70
N LEU A 161 23.18 -29.18 18.22
CA LEU A 161 21.92 -28.98 18.99
C LEU A 161 21.88 -27.90 20.09
N LEU A 162 21.12 -26.83 19.83
CA LEU A 162 20.25 -26.23 20.86
C LEU A 162 18.94 -25.77 20.24
N HIS A 163 17.87 -26.28 20.83
CA HIS A 163 16.48 -26.01 20.52
C HIS A 163 16.15 -24.52 20.69
N ALA A 164 15.39 -23.95 19.75
CA ALA A 164 14.76 -22.65 19.94
C ALA A 164 13.79 -22.71 21.13
N PRO A 165 13.83 -21.76 22.08
CA PRO A 165 12.87 -21.74 23.17
C PRO A 165 11.47 -21.39 22.65
N ARG A 166 10.53 -22.27 22.99
CA ARG A 166 9.09 -22.15 22.78
C ARG A 166 8.59 -20.93 23.55
N VAL A 167 8.32 -19.83 22.86
CA VAL A 167 7.67 -18.66 23.46
C VAL A 167 6.23 -19.06 23.79
N THR A 168 5.93 -19.20 25.07
CA THR A 168 4.56 -19.32 25.58
C THR A 168 3.89 -17.94 25.53
N PRO A 169 2.68 -17.81 24.95
CA PRO A 169 1.95 -16.55 24.99
C PRO A 169 1.47 -16.24 26.41
N PRO A 170 1.51 -14.97 26.87
CA PRO A 170 1.00 -14.59 28.17
C PRO A 170 -0.54 -14.70 28.21
N HIS A 171 -1.03 -15.23 29.32
CA HIS A 171 -2.44 -15.39 29.66
C HIS A 171 -3.20 -14.07 29.57
N SER A 172 -4.31 -14.08 28.85
CA SER A 172 -5.33 -13.03 28.85
C SER A 172 -6.05 -12.98 30.21
N PRO A 173 -6.20 -11.79 30.83
CA PRO A 173 -6.98 -11.66 32.06
C PRO A 173 -8.48 -11.77 31.78
N SER A 174 -9.18 -12.53 32.62
CA SER A 174 -10.62 -12.72 32.63
C SER A 174 -11.40 -11.42 32.87
N PRO A 175 -12.61 -11.26 32.29
CA PRO A 175 -13.48 -10.12 32.58
C PRO A 175 -14.07 -10.21 34.01
N PRO A 176 -14.24 -9.08 34.71
CA PRO A 176 -14.93 -9.06 36.00
C PRO A 176 -16.45 -9.33 35.84
N PRO A 177 -17.08 -9.93 36.87
CA PRO A 177 -18.48 -10.33 36.82
C PRO A 177 -19.44 -9.14 36.76
N SER A 178 -20.51 -9.32 35.99
CA SER A 178 -21.66 -8.44 35.88
C SER A 178 -22.25 -8.10 37.25
N ALA A 179 -22.25 -6.82 37.60
CA ALA A 179 -23.07 -6.31 38.69
C ALA A 179 -24.55 -6.40 38.25
N ARG A 180 -25.25 -7.38 38.80
CA ARG A 180 -26.70 -7.38 38.91
C ARG A 180 -27.12 -6.33 39.94
N GLU A 181 -28.29 -5.76 39.66
CA GLU A 181 -29.21 -5.09 40.58
C GLU A 181 -28.69 -3.88 41.36
N LEU A 182 -29.30 -2.72 41.11
CA LEU A 182 -29.84 -1.88 42.16
C LEU A 182 -31.06 -1.10 41.61
N THR A 183 -32.23 -1.49 42.13
CA THR A 183 -33.26 -0.58 42.64
C THR A 183 -34.23 0.06 41.63
N SER A 184 -35.36 -0.64 41.48
CA SER A 184 -36.68 -0.03 41.31
C SER A 184 -36.97 0.97 42.43
N LEU A 185 -37.30 2.21 42.09
CA LEU A 185 -38.07 3.11 42.96
C LEU A 185 -39.26 3.72 42.20
N PRO A 186 -40.38 4.00 42.91
CA PRO A 186 -41.71 4.05 42.34
C PRO A 186 -42.06 5.45 41.84
N PHE A 187 -42.71 5.53 40.67
CA PHE A 187 -43.42 6.73 40.26
C PHE A 187 -44.84 6.67 40.82
N SER A 188 -45.04 7.27 42.00
CA SER A 188 -46.37 7.63 42.47
C SER A 188 -46.76 8.95 41.81
N SER A 189 -47.76 8.92 40.95
CA SER A 189 -48.49 10.12 40.53
C SER A 189 -49.99 9.81 40.61
N THR A 190 -50.55 10.19 41.75
CA THR A 190 -51.95 10.54 41.94
C THR A 190 -52.41 11.47 40.81
N LEU A 191 -53.43 11.04 40.06
CA LEU A 191 -54.29 11.95 39.34
C LEU A 191 -55.71 11.80 39.88
N HIS A 192 -56.18 12.95 40.35
CA HIS A 192 -57.52 13.26 40.78
C HIS A 192 -58.47 13.37 39.56
N THR A 193 -59.73 13.05 39.86
CA THR A 193 -60.98 13.36 39.16
C THR A 193 -61.43 12.38 38.09
#